data_AF-A0AA42EHC1-F1
#
_entry.id   AF-A0AA42EHC1-F1
#
_cell.length_a   1.000
_cell.length_b   1.000
_cell.length_c   1.000
_cell.angle_alpha   90.00
_cell.angle_beta   90.00
_cell.angle_gamma   90.00
#
_symmetry.space_group_name_H-M   'P 1'
#
loop_
_entity.id
_entity.type
_entity.pdbx_description
1 polymer ?
#
loop_
_entity_poly.entity_id
_entity_poly.type
_entity_poly.pdbx_seq_one_letter_code
_entity_poly.pdbx_strand_id
1 'polypeptide(L)'
;MDRKVRLHIRNFRAIKDADIEINGMTVISGINGSGKSTISKSLFYSFDLANNFHSILKDYFYTDLQRLKDAILYLSDSIFLDDKRSSISRQEIIIYSQWADYQQSFNGLNEIIDKLKKEYENFDGSNILN
;
A
#
# COMPACT_ATOMS: atom_id res chain seq x y z
N MET A 1 -23.21 -15.63 -16.41
CA MET A 1 -23.05 -15.64 -14.95
C MET A 1 -23.48 -14.28 -14.42
N ASP A 2 -24.42 -14.25 -13.49
CA ASP A 2 -24.90 -13.01 -12.86
C ASP A 2 -23.82 -12.49 -11.92
N ARG A 3 -23.28 -11.28 -12.16
CA ARG A 3 -22.20 -10.71 -11.33
C ARG A 3 -22.80 -10.03 -10.12
N LYS A 4 -22.64 -10.65 -8.95
CA LYS A 4 -23.11 -10.11 -7.67
C LYS A 4 -21.94 -9.58 -6.85
N VAL A 5 -22.12 -8.41 -6.25
CA VAL A 5 -21.18 -7.85 -5.28
C VAL A 5 -21.88 -7.81 -3.93
N ARG A 6 -21.21 -8.24 -2.88
CA ARG A 6 -21.73 -8.17 -1.51
C ARG A 6 -20.86 -7.22 -0.69
N LEU A 7 -21.49 -6.20 -0.11
CA LEU A 7 -20.83 -5.20 0.71
C LEU A 7 -21.23 -5.43 2.17
N HIS A 8 -20.26 -5.77 3.01
CA HIS A 8 -20.45 -5.88 4.45
C HIS A 8 -19.72 -4.75 5.18
N ILE A 9 -20.45 -3.95 5.96
CA ILE A 9 -19.91 -2.84 6.75
C ILE A 9 -20.33 -3.04 8.21
N ARG A 10 -19.36 -3.07 9.12
CA ARG A 10 -19.60 -3.21 10.57
C ARG A 10 -18.89 -2.10 11.34
N ASN A 11 -19.57 -1.57 12.35
CA ASN A 11 -19.08 -0.57 13.31
C ASN A 11 -18.34 0.61 12.65
N PHE A 12 -18.90 1.15 11.56
CA PHE A 12 -18.29 2.24 10.81
C PHE A 12 -19.22 3.44 10.69
N ARG A 13 -18.82 4.57 11.31
CA ARG A 13 -19.63 5.79 11.39
C ARG A 13 -21.04 5.49 11.93
N ALA A 14 -22.09 5.89 11.20
CA ALA A 14 -23.48 5.68 11.57
C ALA A 14 -23.97 4.23 11.35
N ILE A 15 -23.14 3.33 10.83
CA ILE A 15 -23.51 1.95 10.48
C ILE A 15 -22.97 1.01 11.56
N LYS A 16 -23.87 0.38 12.33
CA LYS A 16 -23.52 -0.68 13.28
C LYS A 16 -23.25 -1.99 12.53
N ASP A 17 -24.15 -2.39 11.65
CA ASP A 17 -24.03 -3.57 10.79
C ASP A 17 -24.87 -3.35 9.53
N ALA A 18 -24.31 -3.59 8.35
CA ALA A 18 -25.00 -3.55 7.08
C ALA A 18 -24.41 -4.58 6.13
N ASP A 19 -25.25 -5.48 5.64
CA ASP A 19 -24.93 -6.50 4.64
C ASP A 19 -25.83 -6.28 3.42
N ILE A 20 -25.23 -5.91 2.29
CA ILE A 20 -25.94 -5.41 1.11
C ILE A 20 -25.47 -6.21 -0.12
N GLU A 21 -26.41 -6.93 -0.74
CA GLU A 21 -26.21 -7.48 -2.08
C GLU A 21 -26.48 -6.40 -3.12
N ILE A 22 -25.51 -6.18 -4.01
CA ILE A 22 -25.58 -5.26 -5.14
C ILE A 22 -25.72 -6.10 -6.39
N ASN A 23 -26.88 -5.98 -7.04
CA ASN A 23 -27.19 -6.61 -8.31
C ASN A 23 -27.89 -5.60 -9.23
N GLY A 24 -27.32 -5.36 -10.41
CA GLY A 24 -27.83 -4.37 -11.36
C GLY A 24 -27.91 -2.95 -10.77
N MET A 25 -29.06 -2.30 -10.93
CA MET A 25 -29.32 -0.95 -10.40
C MET A 25 -29.84 -1.04 -8.96
N THR A 26 -29.02 -0.65 -7.99
CA THR A 26 -29.38 -0.64 -6.56
C THR A 26 -29.53 0.79 -6.05
N VAL A 27 -30.67 1.12 -5.46
CA VAL A 27 -30.97 2.45 -4.89
C VAL A 27 -30.89 2.40 -3.37
N ILE A 28 -30.11 3.32 -2.80
CA ILE A 28 -29.97 3.49 -1.35
C ILE A 28 -30.76 4.73 -0.91
N SER A 29 -31.77 4.55 -0.06
CA SER A 29 -32.63 5.62 0.46
C SER A 29 -32.73 5.57 1.99
N GLY A 30 -33.33 6.61 2.60
CA GLY A 30 -33.45 6.75 4.06
C GLY A 30 -33.22 8.18 4.55
N ILE A 31 -33.43 8.41 5.85
CA ILE A 31 -33.33 9.74 6.48
C ILE A 31 -31.89 10.28 6.52
N ASN A 32 -31.74 11.60 6.67
CA ASN A 32 -30.41 12.21 6.84
C ASN A 32 -29.69 11.62 8.05
N GLY A 33 -28.38 11.39 7.91
CA GLY A 33 -27.57 10.74 8.95
C GLY A 33 -27.67 9.21 9.01
N SER A 34 -28.53 8.55 8.24
CA SER A 34 -28.71 7.08 8.29
C SER A 34 -27.57 6.26 7.66
N GLY A 35 -26.45 6.87 7.29
CA GLY A 35 -25.30 6.16 6.71
C GLY A 35 -25.31 5.97 5.19
N LYS A 36 -26.30 6.48 4.44
CA LYS A 36 -26.36 6.35 2.96
C LYS A 36 -25.06 6.76 2.25
N SER A 37 -24.56 7.96 2.54
CA SER A 37 -23.29 8.45 1.96
C SER A 37 -22.07 7.68 2.48
N THR A 38 -22.15 7.07 3.66
CA THR A 38 -21.11 6.18 4.17
C THR A 38 -21.05 4.92 3.31
N ILE A 39 -22.19 4.27 3.04
CA ILE A 39 -22.27 3.09 2.17
C ILE A 39 -21.70 3.40 0.79
N SER A 40 -22.20 4.45 0.13
CA SER A 40 -21.74 4.81 -1.22
C SER A 40 -20.24 5.13 -1.28
N LYS A 41 -19.70 5.84 -0.28
CA LYS A 41 -18.26 6.16 -0.21
C LYS A 41 -17.42 4.91 0.07
N SER A 42 -17.84 4.04 1.00
CA SER A 42 -17.14 2.80 1.29
C SER A 42 -17.05 1.91 0.05
N LEU A 43 -18.15 1.77 -0.69
CA LEU A 43 -18.17 1.03 -1.95
C LEU A 43 -17.24 1.66 -3.00
N PHE A 44 -17.36 2.98 -3.20
CA PHE A 44 -16.53 3.72 -4.14
C PHE A 44 -15.04 3.54 -3.86
N TYR A 45 -14.61 3.80 -2.61
CA TYR A 45 -13.19 3.68 -2.24
C TYR A 45 -12.70 2.25 -2.32
N SER A 46 -13.54 1.24 -2.05
CA SER A 46 -13.14 -0.16 -2.20
C SER A 46 -12.79 -0.48 -3.64
N PHE A 47 -13.62 -0.02 -4.60
CA PHE A 47 -13.33 -0.21 -6.02
C PHE A 47 -12.16 0.65 -6.51
N ASP A 48 -12.11 1.91 -6.08
CA ASP A 48 -11.01 2.80 -6.44
C ASP A 48 -9.67 2.25 -5.97
N LEU A 49 -9.61 1.78 -4.72
CA LEU A 49 -8.42 1.13 -4.18
C LEU A 49 -8.08 -0.17 -4.92
N ALA A 50 -9.07 -1.01 -5.24
CA ALA A 50 -8.82 -2.25 -5.98
C ALA A 50 -8.29 -2.00 -7.41
N ASN A 51 -8.74 -0.93 -8.07
CA ASN A 51 -8.33 -0.61 -9.43
C ASN A 51 -7.04 0.21 -9.49
N ASN A 52 -6.82 1.11 -8.54
CA ASN A 52 -5.73 2.08 -8.53
C ASN A 52 -4.70 1.82 -7.43
N PHE A 53 -4.70 0.61 -6.86
CA PHE A 53 -3.87 0.22 -5.71
C PHE A 53 -2.41 0.64 -5.88
N HIS A 54 -1.82 0.35 -7.05
CA HIS A 54 -0.43 0.61 -7.33
C HIS A 54 -0.11 2.12 -7.36
N SER A 55 -0.98 2.93 -7.95
CA SER A 55 -0.79 4.39 -8.00
C SER A 55 -0.93 5.01 -6.61
N ILE A 56 -1.98 4.61 -5.88
CA ILE A 56 -2.23 5.10 -4.52
C ILE A 56 -1.04 4.74 -3.62
N LEU A 57 -0.62 3.47 -3.59
CA LEU A 57 0.53 3.06 -2.79
C LEU A 57 1.80 3.81 -3.17
N LYS A 58 2.05 3.99 -4.47
CA LYS A 58 3.23 4.73 -4.94
C LYS A 58 3.22 6.15 -4.39
N ASP A 59 2.11 6.87 -4.50
CA ASP A 59 2.07 8.28 -4.08
C ASP A 59 2.28 8.45 -2.56
N TYR A 60 1.69 7.55 -1.76
CA TYR A 60 1.85 7.57 -0.29
C TYR A 60 3.25 7.11 0.14
N PHE A 61 3.74 5.97 -0.35
CA PHE A 61 5.01 5.40 0.12
C PHE A 61 6.24 6.05 -0.51
N TYR A 62 6.16 6.52 -1.76
CA TYR A 62 7.33 7.08 -2.44
C TYR A 62 7.85 8.33 -1.72
N THR A 63 6.94 9.21 -1.26
CA THR A 63 7.34 10.43 -0.55
C THR A 63 8.06 10.12 0.76
N ASP A 64 7.57 9.16 1.54
CA ASP A 64 8.18 8.80 2.83
C ASP A 64 9.49 8.05 2.64
N LEU A 65 9.57 7.17 1.64
CA LEU A 65 10.82 6.47 1.29
C LEU A 65 11.90 7.43 0.79
N GLN A 66 11.54 8.47 0.02
CA GLN A 66 12.51 9.48 -0.42
C GLN A 66 13.07 10.27 0.77
N ARG A 67 12.22 10.68 1.71
CA ARG A 67 12.69 11.37 2.93
C ARG A 67 13.63 10.51 3.76
N LEU A 68 13.32 9.23 3.90
CA LEU A 68 14.16 8.28 4.62
C LEU A 68 15.49 8.05 3.89
N LYS A 69 15.47 7.92 2.57
CA LYS A 69 16.67 7.84 1.74
C LYS A 69 17.57 9.07 1.92
N ASP A 70 17.01 10.27 1.81
CA ASP A 70 17.76 11.53 1.95
C ASP A 70 18.39 11.65 3.35
N ALA A 71 17.66 11.25 4.39
CA ALA A 71 18.19 11.23 5.75
C ALA A 71 19.34 10.23 5.91
N ILE A 72 19.22 9.03 5.34
CA ILE A 72 20.31 8.03 5.37
C ILE A 72 21.53 8.53 4.61
N LEU A 73 21.37 9.11 3.42
CA LEU A 73 22.47 9.65 2.63
C LEU A 73 23.20 10.80 3.35
N TYR A 74 22.45 11.68 3.99
CA TYR A 74 23.02 12.75 4.81
C TYR A 74 23.82 12.20 6.01
N LEU A 75 23.28 11.19 6.69
CA LEU A 75 23.97 10.54 7.81
C LEU A 75 25.21 9.76 7.33
N SER A 76 25.14 9.05 6.21
CA SER A 76 26.31 8.36 5.66
C SER A 76 27.39 9.36 5.28
N ASP A 77 27.04 10.46 4.60
CA ASP A 77 28.02 11.48 4.19
C ASP A 77 28.68 12.15 5.40
N SER A 78 27.93 12.37 6.49
CA SER A 78 28.49 12.95 7.72
C SER A 78 29.40 11.99 8.49
N ILE A 79 29.13 10.68 8.44
CA ILE A 79 30.01 9.65 9.02
C ILE A 79 31.29 9.46 8.17
N PHE A 80 31.19 9.46 6.84
CA PHE A 80 32.35 9.28 5.96
C PHE A 80 33.31 10.49 5.92
N LEU A 81 32.86 11.68 6.31
CA LEU A 81 33.73 12.86 6.40
C LEU A 81 34.68 12.87 7.61
N ASP A 82 34.44 12.00 8.60
CA ASP A 82 35.33 11.81 9.75
C ASP A 82 36.50 10.83 9.45
N ASP A 83 36.38 10.01 8.39
CA ASP A 83 37.40 9.05 7.94
C ASP A 83 38.27 9.60 6.79
N LYS A 84 38.68 10.87 6.87
CA LYS A 84 39.62 11.50 5.92
C LYS A 84 41.06 11.03 6.12
N ARG A 85 41.30 9.70 6.06
CA ARG A 85 42.65 9.13 5.90
C ARG A 85 42.79 8.06 4.81
N SER A 86 41.81 7.86 3.92
CA SER A 86 42.03 7.04 2.71
C SER A 86 41.36 7.59 1.45
N SER A 87 42.20 8.15 0.58
CA SER A 87 42.29 8.25 -0.89
C SER A 87 41.14 7.91 -1.87
N ILE A 88 39.92 7.58 -1.46
CA ILE A 88 38.85 7.24 -2.41
C ILE A 88 38.25 8.53 -2.98
N SER A 89 38.20 8.61 -4.31
CA SER A 89 37.69 9.81 -4.99
C SER A 89 36.17 9.94 -4.83
N ARG A 90 35.64 11.17 -4.74
CA ARG A 90 34.19 11.43 -4.61
C ARG A 90 33.35 10.72 -5.69
N GLN A 91 33.91 10.49 -6.87
CA GLN A 91 33.21 9.82 -7.98
C GLN A 91 33.03 8.33 -7.73
N GLU A 92 34.01 7.67 -7.09
CA GLU A 92 33.89 6.26 -6.72
C GLU A 92 32.86 6.05 -5.61
N ILE A 93 32.81 6.93 -4.62
CA ILE A 93 31.82 6.88 -3.53
C ILE A 93 30.40 7.01 -4.08
N ILE A 94 30.16 7.95 -5.01
CA ILE A 94 28.85 8.15 -5.65
C ILE A 94 28.42 6.92 -6.46
N ILE A 95 29.36 6.28 -7.16
CA ILE A 95 29.06 5.07 -7.92
C ILE A 95 28.66 3.95 -6.94
N TYR A 96 29.49 3.66 -5.93
CA TYR A 96 29.19 2.59 -4.97
C TYR A 96 27.90 2.82 -4.18
N SER A 97 27.59 4.05 -3.79
CA SER A 97 26.34 4.37 -3.11
C SER A 97 25.11 4.15 -4.02
N GLN A 98 25.20 4.53 -5.30
CA GLN A 98 24.12 4.25 -6.27
C GLN A 98 23.92 2.75 -6.51
N TRP A 99 24.99 1.96 -6.58
CA TRP A 99 24.88 0.50 -6.74
C TRP A 99 24.31 -0.17 -5.48
N ALA A 100 24.71 0.28 -4.29
CA ALA A 100 24.18 -0.23 -3.03
C ALA A 100 22.68 0.09 -2.85
N ASP A 101 22.27 1.32 -3.16
CA ASP A 101 20.86 1.74 -3.14
C ASP A 101 19.99 0.91 -4.09
N TYR A 102 20.53 0.61 -5.28
CA TYR A 102 19.84 -0.22 -6.28
C TYR A 102 19.66 -1.66 -5.78
N GLN A 103 20.71 -2.25 -5.21
CA GLN A 103 20.67 -3.61 -4.65
C GLN A 103 19.71 -3.72 -3.46
N GLN A 104 19.70 -2.72 -2.58
CA GLN A 104 18.80 -2.72 -1.42
C GLN A 104 17.33 -2.56 -1.83
N SER A 105 17.04 -1.68 -2.79
CA SER A 105 15.70 -1.52 -3.36
C SER A 105 15.23 -2.80 -4.05
N PHE A 106 16.11 -3.49 -4.78
CA PHE A 106 15.81 -4.75 -5.46
C PHE A 106 15.57 -5.90 -4.47
N ASN A 107 16.38 -6.00 -3.41
CA ASN A 107 16.22 -7.01 -2.37
C ASN A 107 14.92 -6.82 -1.57
N GLY A 108 14.57 -5.58 -1.23
CA GLY A 108 13.30 -5.27 -0.55
C GLY A 108 12.08 -5.64 -1.40
N LEU A 109 12.14 -5.40 -2.73
CA LEU A 109 11.09 -5.82 -3.65
C LEU A 109 10.96 -7.34 -3.73
N ASN A 110 12.08 -8.07 -3.79
CA ASN A 110 12.04 -9.54 -3.81
C ASN A 110 11.48 -10.12 -2.52
N GLU A 111 11.80 -9.55 -1.36
CA GLU A 111 11.27 -10.01 -0.09
C GLU A 111 9.76 -9.79 0.04
N ILE A 112 9.25 -8.66 -0.46
CA ILE A 112 7.80 -8.38 -0.54
C ILE A 112 7.12 -9.35 -1.50
N ILE A 113 7.71 -9.58 -2.68
CA ILE A 113 7.18 -10.52 -3.67
C ILE A 113 7.11 -11.94 -3.10
N ASP A 114 8.14 -12.38 -2.37
CA ASP A 114 8.17 -13.71 -1.76
C ASP A 114 7.17 -13.85 -0.60
N LYS A 115 6.98 -12.80 0.20
CA LYS A 115 5.91 -12.75 1.20
C LYS A 115 4.53 -12.87 0.56
N LEU A 116 4.27 -12.12 -0.51
CA LEU A 116 3.00 -12.15 -1.23
C LEU A 116 2.74 -13.51 -1.90
N LYS A 117 3.76 -14.14 -2.48
CA LYS A 117 3.65 -15.49 -3.06
C LYS A 117 3.30 -16.53 -1.99
N LYS A 118 3.98 -16.49 -0.83
CA LYS A 118 3.66 -17.37 0.29
C LYS A 118 2.24 -17.16 0.81
N GLU A 119 1.80 -15.92 0.91
CA GLU A 119 0.44 -15.61 1.39
C GLU A 119 -0.62 -16.08 0.39
N TYR A 120 -0.35 -15.96 -0.91
CA TYR A 120 -1.21 -16.51 -1.97
C TYR A 120 -1.27 -18.05 -1.98
N GLU A 121 -0.13 -18.73 -1.80
CA GLU A 121 -0.07 -20.20 -1.76
C GLU A 121 -0.74 -20.78 -0.50
N ASN A 122 -0.73 -20.03 0.61
CA ASN A 122 -1.40 -20.42 1.86
C ASN A 122 -2.84 -19.92 1.97
N PHE A 123 -3.35 -19.23 0.95
CA PHE A 123 -4.74 -18.75 0.92
C PHE A 123 -5.69 -19.91 0.63
N ASP A 124 -6.16 -20.57 1.69
CA ASP A 124 -7.27 -21.52 1.62
C ASP A 124 -8.61 -20.77 1.57
N GLY A 125 -9.17 -20.66 0.37
CA GLY A 125 -10.46 -20.00 0.11
C GLY A 125 -11.68 -20.69 0.77
N SER A 126 -11.50 -21.82 1.47
CA SER A 126 -12.59 -22.53 2.15
C SER A 126 -13.06 -21.88 3.46
N ASN A 127 -12.29 -20.96 4.05
CA ASN A 127 -12.62 -20.29 5.33
C ASN A 127 -13.42 -18.98 5.20
N ILE A 128 -13.86 -18.60 3.99
CA ILE A 128 -14.64 -17.37 3.75
C ILE A 128 -16.16 -17.64 3.77
N LEU A 129 -16.59 -18.87 4.09
CA LEU A 129 -17.99 -19.31 4.07
C LEU A 129 -18.59 -19.71 5.44
N ASN A 130 -18.02 -19.25 6.57
CA ASN A 130 -18.66 -19.41 7.88
C ASN A 130 -19.02 -18.07 8.52
#